data_AF-A0A5N3QU66-F1
#
_entry.id   AF-A0A5N3QU66-F1
#
_cell.length_a   1.000
_cell.length_b   1.000
_cell.length_c   1.000
_cell.angle_alpha   90.00
_cell.angle_beta   90.00
_cell.angle_gamma   90.00
#
_symmetry.space_group_name_H-M   'P 1'
#
loop_
_entity.id
_entity.type
_entity.pdbx_description
1 polymer ?
#
loop_
_entity_poly.entity_id
_entity_poly.type
_entity_poly.pdbx_seq_one_letter_code
_entity_poly.pdbx_strand_id
1 'polypeptide(L)'
;MIKPKLYTGGDLSGEWVVTRKLDGVRALKNDEGEIVSRNGKPLFNLDHLKDEIQDAEIYLGNWEDTISRVRSHTADPVPHDCVYRLQPDDYDPRLFVCILDDPTESTIDALLQQALERGDEGLVLRKSRSTNWLKVKPLETHDVRITGFTRGTGRNSERLGALITPMGKVSSGLTDELRETIWNNQDEYLNQMIEVECMELTKNGKFRHPRLVRFRPDKG
;
A
#
# COMPACT_ATOMS: atom_id res chain seq x y z
N MET A 1 -1.24 1.41 19.18
CA MET A 1 -0.69 1.41 17.80
C MET A 1 -1.65 2.10 16.86
N ILE A 2 -1.24 3.22 16.25
CA ILE A 2 -2.01 3.85 15.18
C ILE A 2 -1.88 2.98 13.93
N LYS A 3 -3.01 2.72 13.25
CA LYS A 3 -3.05 1.97 11.99
C LYS A 3 -3.40 2.95 10.87
N PRO A 4 -2.42 3.36 10.04
CA PRO A 4 -2.68 4.23 8.90
C PRO A 4 -3.69 3.59 7.94
N LYS A 5 -4.66 4.38 7.47
CA LYS A 5 -5.59 3.98 6.41
C LYS A 5 -4.91 4.16 5.06
N LEU A 6 -5.33 3.41 4.05
CA LEU A 6 -4.83 3.65 2.70
C LEU A 6 -5.41 4.97 2.16
N TYR A 7 -4.56 5.80 1.56
CA TYR A 7 -5.00 6.93 0.74
C TYR A 7 -5.61 6.42 -0.56
N THR A 8 -6.79 6.93 -0.92
CA THR A 8 -7.60 6.40 -2.01
C THR A 8 -7.72 7.33 -3.21
N GLY A 9 -6.87 8.37 -3.28
CA GLY A 9 -6.98 9.47 -4.24
C GLY A 9 -7.83 10.63 -3.72
N GLY A 10 -7.81 11.73 -4.47
CA GLY A 10 -8.52 12.99 -4.21
C GLY A 10 -7.82 13.96 -3.24
N ASP A 11 -8.26 15.22 -3.27
CA ASP A 11 -7.69 16.29 -2.46
C ASP A 11 -7.95 16.08 -0.95
N LEU A 12 -7.02 16.54 -0.12
CA LEU A 12 -7.14 16.49 1.34
C LEU A 12 -7.32 17.89 1.92
N SER A 13 -7.94 17.96 3.09
CA SER A 13 -8.10 19.22 3.83
C SER A 13 -7.31 19.28 5.14
N GLY A 14 -6.89 20.49 5.48
CA GLY A 14 -6.07 20.87 6.62
C GLY A 14 -4.59 20.56 6.45
N GLU A 15 -3.86 20.71 7.56
CA GLU A 15 -2.42 20.50 7.60
C GLU A 15 -2.04 19.01 7.79
N TRP A 16 -1.05 18.56 7.02
CA TRP A 16 -0.53 17.20 7.03
C TRP A 16 0.99 17.20 7.12
N VAL A 17 1.52 16.45 8.08
CA VAL A 17 2.94 16.12 8.15
C VAL A 17 3.21 14.91 7.27
N VAL A 18 4.09 15.06 6.30
CA VAL A 18 4.48 14.00 5.36
C VAL A 18 5.78 13.35 5.84
N THR A 19 5.75 12.04 5.97
CA THR A 19 6.90 11.22 6.36
C THR A 19 7.16 10.09 5.36
N ARG A 20 8.40 9.62 5.28
CA ARG A 20 8.80 8.45 4.49
C ARG A 20 8.11 7.20 5.00
N LYS A 21 7.68 6.32 4.09
CA LYS A 21 7.28 4.95 4.40
C LYS A 21 8.43 4.03 4.00
N LEU A 22 9.17 3.53 4.99
CA LEU A 22 10.28 2.59 4.75
C LEU A 22 9.74 1.16 4.61
N ASP A 23 10.35 0.38 3.73
CA ASP A 23 10.05 -1.05 3.54
C ASP A 23 10.90 -1.91 4.49
N GLY A 24 10.65 -1.73 5.78
CA GLY A 24 11.40 -2.37 6.86
C GLY A 24 10.61 -3.42 7.62
N VAL A 25 11.12 -3.78 8.80
CA VAL A 25 10.40 -4.63 9.75
C VAL A 25 9.94 -3.80 10.95
N ARG A 26 8.62 -3.68 11.10
CA ARG A 26 7.98 -3.11 12.29
C ARG A 26 8.38 -3.87 13.55
N ALA A 27 9.06 -3.19 14.47
CA ALA A 27 9.46 -3.66 15.79
C ALA A 27 8.65 -2.95 16.90
N LEU A 28 8.15 -3.71 17.85
CA LEU A 28 7.29 -3.26 18.95
C LEU A 28 7.80 -3.83 20.26
N LYS A 29 7.77 -3.03 21.33
CA LYS A 29 7.99 -3.56 22.68
C LYS A 29 6.67 -4.06 23.25
N ASN A 30 6.62 -5.33 23.63
CA ASN A 30 5.45 -5.92 24.30
C ASN A 30 5.43 -5.56 25.80
N ASP A 31 4.39 -6.00 26.51
CA ASP A 31 4.22 -5.72 27.95
C ASP A 31 5.31 -6.37 28.83
N GLU A 32 5.99 -7.40 28.31
CA GLU A 32 7.11 -8.11 28.96
C GLU A 32 8.47 -7.42 28.68
N GLY A 33 8.49 -6.36 27.86
CA GLY A 33 9.70 -5.63 27.50
C GLY A 33 10.52 -6.25 26.36
N GLU A 34 9.99 -7.27 25.70
CA GLU A 34 10.61 -7.93 24.55
C GLU A 34 10.29 -7.22 23.24
N ILE A 35 11.21 -7.31 22.28
CA ILE A 35 11.00 -6.75 20.94
C ILE A 35 10.38 -7.80 20.02
N VAL A 36 9.18 -7.50 19.55
CA VAL A 36 8.37 -8.37 18.71
C VAL A 36 7.94 -7.68 17.43
N SER A 37 7.69 -8.47 16.40
CA SER A 37 7.07 -8.00 15.16
C SER A 37 5.61 -7.61 15.37
N ARG A 38 4.99 -6.98 14.35
CA ARG A 38 3.55 -6.64 14.34
C ARG A 38 2.60 -7.80 14.69
N ASN A 39 3.01 -9.05 14.43
CA ASN A 39 2.21 -10.25 14.72
C ASN A 39 2.66 -10.96 16.01
N GLY A 40 3.43 -10.29 16.89
CA GLY A 40 3.88 -10.84 18.18
C GLY A 40 5.03 -11.83 18.10
N LYS A 41 5.60 -12.09 16.91
CA LYS A 41 6.76 -13.00 16.80
C LYS A 41 8.04 -12.28 17.26
N PRO A 42 8.93 -12.92 18.05
CA PRO A 42 10.21 -12.34 18.48
C PRO A 42 11.05 -11.82 17.31
N LEU A 43 11.77 -10.73 17.57
CA LEU A 43 12.81 -10.19 16.72
C LEU A 43 14.13 -10.20 17.49
N PHE A 44 15.20 -10.61 16.83
CA PHE A 44 16.52 -10.80 17.42
C PHE A 44 17.44 -9.64 17.11
N ASN A 45 18.60 -9.59 17.79
CA ASN A 45 19.68 -8.63 17.55
C ASN A 45 19.27 -7.17 17.82
N LEU A 46 18.27 -6.98 18.69
CA LEU A 46 17.67 -5.68 19.07
C LEU A 46 17.68 -5.45 20.60
N ASP A 47 18.25 -6.37 21.39
CA ASP A 47 18.21 -6.28 22.86
C ASP A 47 18.87 -5.00 23.40
N HIS A 48 19.94 -4.54 22.76
CA HIS A 48 20.66 -3.30 23.10
C HIS A 48 19.88 -2.02 22.75
N LEU A 49 18.76 -2.15 22.02
CA LEU A 49 17.91 -1.04 21.56
C LEU A 49 16.54 -1.02 22.27
N LYS A 50 16.35 -1.85 23.30
CA LYS A 50 15.06 -1.97 24.01
C LYS A 50 14.53 -0.67 24.58
N ASP A 51 15.41 0.27 24.92
CA ASP A 51 15.01 1.56 25.48
C ASP A 51 14.65 2.59 24.39
N GLU A 52 15.09 2.36 23.15
CA GLU A 52 14.77 3.19 21.99
C GLU A 52 13.51 2.72 21.25
N ILE A 53 13.18 1.44 21.38
CA ILE A 53 12.08 0.81 20.66
C ILE A 53 10.87 0.70 21.58
N GLN A 54 9.88 1.55 21.35
CA GLN A 54 8.50 1.29 21.76
C GLN A 54 7.65 0.88 20.55
N ASP A 55 7.79 1.64 19.46
CA ASP A 55 7.19 1.40 18.16
C ASP A 55 8.11 2.00 17.10
N ALA A 56 8.79 1.15 16.33
CA ALA A 56 9.81 1.55 15.37
C ALA A 56 9.74 0.72 14.07
N GLU A 57 10.29 1.27 13.00
CA GLU A 57 10.66 0.54 11.79
C GLU A 57 12.15 0.23 11.85
N ILE A 58 12.53 -1.04 11.72
CA ILE A 58 13.94 -1.40 11.49
C ILE A 58 14.17 -1.45 9.99
N TYR A 59 15.20 -0.75 9.49
CA TYR A 59 15.49 -0.69 8.07
C TYR A 59 17.00 -0.59 7.81
N LEU A 60 17.55 -1.61 7.15
CA LEU A 60 18.97 -1.74 6.82
C LEU A 60 19.29 -1.33 5.37
N GLY A 61 18.37 -0.62 4.71
CA GLY A 61 18.54 -0.17 3.32
C GLY A 61 17.83 -1.04 2.28
N ASN A 62 17.46 -2.27 2.62
CA ASN A 62 16.56 -3.12 1.82
C ASN A 62 15.83 -4.14 2.71
N TRP A 63 14.78 -4.76 2.16
CA TRP A 63 13.94 -5.73 2.87
C TRP A 63 14.71 -7.00 3.27
N GLU A 64 15.52 -7.55 2.35
CA GLU A 64 16.24 -8.81 2.51
C GLU A 64 17.24 -8.77 3.67
N ASP A 65 18.07 -7.73 3.71
CA ASP A 65 19.06 -7.51 4.76
C ASP A 65 18.37 -7.23 6.09
N THR A 66 17.29 -6.44 6.07
CA THR A 66 16.50 -6.13 7.27
C THR A 66 15.90 -7.40 7.86
N ILE A 67 15.18 -8.20 7.07
CA ILE A 67 14.52 -9.41 7.57
C ILE A 67 15.54 -10.45 8.03
N SER A 68 16.63 -10.64 7.27
CA SER A 68 17.73 -11.54 7.64
C SER A 68 18.32 -11.14 8.99
N ARG A 69 18.60 -9.84 9.16
CA ARG A 69 19.16 -9.29 10.40
C ARG A 69 18.26 -9.50 11.61
N VAL A 70 16.95 -9.23 11.52
CA VAL A 70 16.07 -9.27 12.70
C VAL A 70 15.46 -10.65 12.98
N ARG A 71 15.64 -11.62 12.07
CA ARG A 71 15.13 -13.00 12.22
C ARG A 71 16.20 -14.04 12.52
N SER A 72 17.46 -13.77 12.18
CA SER A 72 18.57 -14.66 12.51
C SER A 72 18.96 -14.57 13.98
N HIS A 73 19.27 -15.71 14.61
CA HIS A 73 19.79 -15.75 15.99
C HIS A 73 21.31 -15.50 16.07
N THR A 74 22.00 -15.45 14.92
CA THR A 74 23.47 -15.42 14.84
C THR A 74 23.99 -14.25 14.01
N ALA A 75 23.16 -13.25 13.71
CA ALA A 75 23.58 -12.06 12.98
C ALA A 75 24.13 -11.00 13.95
N ASP A 76 24.88 -10.03 13.40
CA ASP A 76 25.40 -8.91 14.19
C ASP A 76 24.25 -8.06 14.76
N PRO A 77 24.46 -7.37 15.90
CA PRO A 77 23.50 -6.41 16.45
C PRO A 77 23.03 -5.38 15.40
N VAL A 78 21.73 -5.05 15.39
CA VAL A 78 21.18 -3.99 14.53
C VAL A 78 21.82 -2.65 14.91
N PRO A 79 22.39 -1.89 13.96
CA PRO A 79 22.91 -0.56 14.24
C PRO A 79 21.82 0.43 14.69
N HIS A 80 22.16 1.37 15.57
CA HIS A 80 21.22 2.40 16.06
C HIS A 80 20.63 3.25 14.91
N ASP A 81 21.44 3.55 13.90
CA ASP A 81 21.00 4.32 12.74
C ASP A 81 20.04 3.55 11.81
N CYS A 82 19.86 2.25 12.03
CA CYS A 82 18.87 1.44 11.32
C CYS A 82 17.50 1.40 12.04
N VAL A 83 17.35 2.09 13.18
CA VAL A 83 16.11 2.16 13.95
C VAL A 83 15.40 3.49 13.71
N TYR A 84 14.16 3.45 13.22
CA TYR A 84 13.35 4.63 12.94
C TYR A 84 12.11 4.65 13.83
N ARG A 85 12.09 5.49 14.85
CA ARG A 85 10.97 5.64 15.79
C ARG A 85 9.71 6.14 15.07
N LEU A 86 8.56 5.53 15.39
CA LEU A 86 7.27 5.78 14.73
C LEU A 86 6.20 6.34 15.65
N GLN A 87 6.57 6.79 16.84
CA GLN A 87 5.63 7.35 17.80
C GLN A 87 4.93 8.60 17.24
N PRO A 88 3.68 8.88 17.63
CA PRO A 88 2.94 10.03 17.10
C PRO A 88 3.61 11.36 17.39
N ASP A 89 4.06 11.54 18.62
CA ASP A 89 4.60 12.81 19.13
C ASP A 89 6.14 12.88 19.08
N ASP A 90 6.80 11.77 18.72
CA ASP A 90 8.26 11.64 18.76
C ASP A 90 8.75 10.61 17.72
N TYR A 91 8.43 10.86 16.44
CA TYR A 91 8.95 10.05 15.34
C TYR A 91 10.36 10.49 14.95
N ASP A 92 11.09 9.59 14.30
CA ASP A 92 12.45 9.87 13.86
C ASP A 92 12.49 11.01 12.83
N PRO A 93 13.24 12.11 13.07
CA PRO A 93 13.33 13.23 12.15
C PRO A 93 13.84 12.87 10.75
N ARG A 94 14.58 11.76 10.59
CA ARG A 94 15.06 11.27 9.29
C ARG A 94 13.93 10.75 8.39
N LEU A 95 12.74 10.56 8.94
CA LEU A 95 11.54 10.24 8.18
C LEU A 95 10.84 11.49 7.63
N PHE A 96 11.12 12.69 8.12
CA PHE A 96 10.43 13.90 7.70
C PHE A 96 10.67 14.20 6.22
N VAL A 97 9.61 14.59 5.51
CA VAL A 97 9.67 15.02 4.11
C VAL A 97 9.26 16.50 4.02
N CYS A 98 8.03 16.82 4.38
CA CYS A 98 7.50 18.19 4.34
C CYS A 98 6.21 18.33 5.18
N ILE A 99 5.70 19.55 5.27
CA ILE A 99 4.35 19.85 5.74
C ILE A 99 3.55 20.37 4.55
N LEU A 100 2.31 19.89 4.42
CA LEU A 100 1.36 20.32 3.40
C LEU A 100 0.14 20.94 4.06
N ASP A 101 -0.46 21.95 3.44
CA ASP A 101 -1.75 22.52 3.82
C ASP A 101 -2.71 22.40 2.64
N ASP A 102 -3.89 21.82 2.88
CA ASP A 102 -4.89 21.48 1.85
C ASP A 102 -4.30 20.84 0.57
N PRO A 103 -3.51 19.75 0.65
CA PRO A 103 -2.81 19.24 -0.53
C PRO A 103 -3.74 18.62 -1.57
N THR A 104 -3.45 18.93 -2.83
CA THR A 104 -4.10 18.30 -3.99
C THR A 104 -3.60 16.88 -4.22
N GLU A 105 -4.42 16.06 -4.88
CA GLU A 105 -4.02 14.71 -5.33
C GLU A 105 -2.72 14.74 -6.15
N SER A 106 -2.61 15.69 -7.09
CA SER A 106 -1.41 15.85 -7.93
C SER A 106 -0.13 16.14 -7.12
N THR A 107 -0.26 16.89 -6.01
CA THR A 107 0.88 17.18 -5.12
C THR A 107 1.31 15.92 -4.37
N ILE A 108 0.33 15.14 -3.90
CA ILE A 108 0.57 13.88 -3.19
C ILE A 108 1.23 12.86 -4.13
N ASP A 109 0.74 12.77 -5.37
CA ASP A 109 1.30 11.88 -6.39
C ASP A 109 2.73 12.25 -6.76
N ALA A 110 3.02 13.55 -6.94
CA ALA A 110 4.39 14.01 -7.21
C ALA A 110 5.36 13.66 -6.07
N LEU A 111 4.92 13.79 -4.81
CA LEU A 111 5.72 13.39 -3.65
C LEU A 111 5.88 11.88 -3.55
N LEU A 112 4.86 11.10 -3.93
CA LEU A 112 4.95 9.65 -4.01
C LEU A 112 6.03 9.24 -5.03
N GLN A 113 6.04 9.83 -6.22
CA GLN A 113 7.06 9.53 -7.23
C GLN A 113 8.47 9.83 -6.71
N GLN A 114 8.68 10.99 -6.06
CA GLN A 114 9.96 11.31 -5.43
C GLN A 114 10.36 10.31 -4.33
N ALA A 115 9.38 9.75 -3.60
CA ALA A 115 9.65 8.72 -2.60
C ALA A 115 10.10 7.41 -3.24
N LEU A 116 9.44 7.00 -4.32
CA LEU A 116 9.80 5.79 -5.07
C LEU A 116 11.19 5.91 -5.71
N GLU A 117 11.55 7.08 -6.25
CA GLU A 117 12.88 7.35 -6.80
C GLU A 117 14.01 7.25 -5.75
N ARG A 118 13.70 7.53 -4.47
CA ARG A 118 14.63 7.33 -3.35
C ARG A 118 14.69 5.89 -2.84
N GLY A 119 13.83 5.00 -3.36
CA GLY A 119 13.69 3.63 -2.87
C GLY A 119 12.83 3.50 -1.61
N ASP A 120 12.03 4.50 -1.26
CA ASP A 120 11.02 4.37 -0.21
C ASP A 120 9.84 3.52 -0.70
N GLU A 121 9.13 2.82 0.20
CA GLU A 121 7.88 2.10 -0.13
C GLU A 121 6.74 3.06 -0.50
N GLY A 122 6.85 4.32 -0.07
CA GLY A 122 5.86 5.37 -0.28
C GLY A 122 5.90 6.45 0.80
N LEU A 123 4.74 6.97 1.18
CA LEU A 123 4.60 8.02 2.20
C LEU A 123 3.63 7.62 3.32
N VAL A 124 3.81 8.27 4.47
CA VAL A 124 2.81 8.32 5.55
C VAL A 124 2.46 9.78 5.81
N LEU A 125 1.20 10.14 5.58
CA LEU A 125 0.63 11.46 5.82
C LEU A 125 -0.09 11.45 7.16
N ARG A 126 0.29 12.34 8.08
CA ARG A 126 -0.28 12.45 9.43
C ARG A 126 -1.02 13.77 9.55
N LYS A 127 -2.34 13.73 9.71
CA LYS A 127 -3.12 14.97 9.89
C LYS A 127 -2.77 15.62 11.22
N SER A 128 -2.42 16.89 11.20
CA SER A 128 -2.04 17.63 12.40
C SER A 128 -3.16 17.61 13.45
N ARG A 129 -2.79 17.39 14.71
CA ARG A 129 -3.70 17.29 15.87
C ARG A 129 -4.81 16.22 15.70
N SER A 130 -4.52 15.17 14.94
CA SER A 130 -5.44 14.06 14.70
C SER A 130 -4.71 12.71 14.69
N THR A 131 -5.44 11.64 14.97
CA THR A 131 -4.97 10.26 14.79
C THR A 131 -5.23 9.74 13.36
N ASN A 132 -5.74 10.60 12.46
CA ASN A 132 -6.00 10.24 11.08
C ASN A 132 -4.70 10.21 10.27
N TRP A 133 -4.16 9.02 10.07
CA TRP A 133 -2.96 8.79 9.28
C TRP A 133 -3.30 8.06 8.00
N LEU A 134 -2.68 8.46 6.91
CA LEU A 134 -2.81 7.84 5.59
C LEU A 134 -1.47 7.24 5.17
N LYS A 135 -1.48 6.02 4.65
CA LYS A 135 -0.37 5.44 3.88
C LYS A 135 -0.64 5.70 2.40
N VAL A 136 0.34 6.24 1.70
CA VAL A 136 0.32 6.45 0.25
C VAL A 136 1.35 5.52 -0.34
N LYS A 137 0.94 4.65 -1.26
CA LYS A 137 1.78 3.64 -1.89
C LYS A 137 1.38 3.52 -3.37
N PRO A 138 2.27 3.04 -4.25
CA PRO A 138 1.90 2.80 -5.64
C PRO A 138 0.75 1.79 -5.74
N LEU A 139 -0.03 1.91 -6.81
CA LEU A 139 -1.01 0.90 -7.19
C LEU A 139 -0.29 -0.37 -7.63
N GLU A 140 -0.83 -1.53 -7.27
CA GLU A 140 -0.35 -2.83 -7.70
C GLU A 140 -1.05 -3.22 -9.00
N THR A 141 -0.29 -3.63 -10.02
CA THR A 141 -0.84 -4.16 -11.27
C THR A 141 -0.80 -5.69 -11.28
N HIS A 142 -1.88 -6.29 -11.76
CA HIS A 142 -2.03 -7.74 -11.86
C HIS A 142 -2.64 -8.10 -13.21
N ASP A 143 -2.00 -9.02 -13.92
CA ASP A 143 -2.55 -9.58 -15.15
C ASP A 143 -3.46 -10.76 -14.81
N VAL A 144 -4.75 -10.64 -15.13
CA VAL A 144 -5.77 -11.63 -14.79
C VAL A 144 -6.65 -11.96 -15.98
N ARG A 145 -7.16 -13.19 -16.01
CA ARG A 145 -8.09 -13.65 -17.04
C ARG A 145 -9.52 -13.25 -16.69
N ILE A 146 -10.28 -12.80 -17.70
CA ILE A 146 -11.72 -12.62 -17.60
C ILE A 146 -12.41 -13.99 -17.53
N THR A 147 -13.16 -14.24 -16.46
CA THR A 147 -13.90 -15.50 -16.24
C THR A 147 -15.41 -15.33 -16.32
N GLY A 148 -15.89 -14.12 -16.62
CA GLY A 148 -17.31 -13.85 -16.78
C GLY A 148 -17.65 -12.37 -16.67
N PHE A 149 -18.94 -12.07 -16.61
CA PHE A 149 -19.47 -10.72 -16.68
C PHE A 149 -20.67 -10.57 -15.75
N THR A 150 -20.88 -9.37 -15.23
CA THR A 150 -22.13 -9.02 -14.52
C THR A 150 -22.83 -7.85 -15.21
N ARG A 151 -24.15 -7.95 -15.37
CA ARG A 151 -25.00 -6.85 -15.84
C ARG A 151 -24.92 -5.66 -14.91
N GLY A 152 -24.94 -4.45 -15.46
CA GLY A 152 -24.98 -3.23 -14.66
C GLY A 152 -26.34 -3.00 -14.00
N THR A 153 -26.38 -1.97 -13.17
CA THR A 153 -27.61 -1.46 -12.53
C THR A 153 -27.71 0.05 -12.74
N GLY A 154 -28.88 0.63 -12.49
CA GLY A 154 -29.12 2.07 -12.67
C GLY A 154 -28.83 2.51 -14.11
N ARG A 155 -27.98 3.53 -14.27
CA ARG A 155 -27.59 4.04 -15.61
C ARG A 155 -26.95 3.00 -16.53
N ASN A 156 -26.41 1.91 -15.98
CA ASN A 156 -25.76 0.84 -16.72
C ASN A 156 -26.63 -0.43 -16.81
N SER A 157 -27.94 -0.35 -16.56
CA SER A 157 -28.81 -1.54 -16.55
C SER A 157 -28.74 -2.33 -17.85
N GLU A 158 -28.60 -1.66 -18.98
CA GLU A 158 -28.54 -2.27 -20.32
C GLU A 158 -27.12 -2.60 -20.80
N ARG A 159 -26.09 -2.41 -19.94
CA ARG A 159 -24.67 -2.55 -20.32
C ARG A 159 -23.91 -3.39 -19.30
N LEU A 160 -22.63 -3.63 -19.58
CA LEU A 160 -21.73 -4.30 -18.65
C LEU A 160 -21.63 -3.52 -17.32
N GLY A 161 -21.84 -4.21 -16.21
CA GLY A 161 -21.58 -3.69 -14.87
C GLY A 161 -20.13 -3.90 -14.44
N ALA A 162 -19.62 -5.13 -14.60
CA ALA A 162 -18.24 -5.48 -14.24
C ALA A 162 -17.75 -6.73 -14.98
N LEU A 163 -16.44 -6.81 -15.15
CA LEU A 163 -15.72 -8.03 -15.51
C LEU A 163 -15.52 -8.88 -14.25
N ILE A 164 -15.75 -10.19 -14.34
CA ILE A 164 -15.47 -11.15 -13.27
C ILE A 164 -14.08 -11.74 -13.51
N THR A 165 -13.26 -11.78 -12.47
CA THR A 165 -11.94 -12.41 -12.48
C THR A 165 -11.78 -13.32 -11.26
N PRO A 166 -10.78 -14.22 -11.23
CA PRO A 166 -10.45 -15.01 -10.03
C PRO A 166 -10.15 -14.14 -8.80
N MET A 167 -9.73 -12.90 -9.00
CA MET A 167 -9.34 -11.96 -7.94
C MET A 167 -10.45 -10.96 -7.58
N GLY A 168 -11.64 -11.06 -8.18
CA GLY A 168 -12.79 -10.21 -7.87
C GLY A 168 -13.39 -9.53 -9.10
N LYS A 169 -14.36 -8.64 -8.86
CA LYS A 169 -15.04 -7.89 -9.92
C LYS A 169 -14.28 -6.60 -10.24
N VAL A 170 -14.12 -6.30 -11.53
CA VAL A 170 -13.52 -5.05 -12.02
C VAL A 170 -14.62 -4.22 -12.68
N SER A 171 -15.07 -3.18 -11.98
CA SER A 171 -16.15 -2.29 -12.44
C SER A 171 -15.68 -0.87 -12.75
N SER A 172 -14.42 -0.53 -12.47
CA SER A 172 -13.83 0.78 -12.74
C SER A 172 -12.87 0.69 -13.94
N GLY A 173 -12.60 1.82 -14.60
CA GLY A 173 -11.73 1.85 -15.80
C GLY A 173 -12.41 1.38 -17.09
N LEU A 174 -13.75 1.29 -17.07
CA LEU A 174 -14.56 0.92 -18.22
C LEU A 174 -15.32 2.16 -18.71
N THR A 175 -15.09 2.60 -19.94
CA THR A 175 -15.91 3.63 -20.59
C THR A 175 -17.30 3.09 -20.92
N ASP A 176 -18.26 3.96 -21.16
CA ASP A 176 -19.62 3.57 -21.48
C ASP A 176 -19.70 2.79 -22.80
N GLU A 177 -18.90 3.18 -23.80
CA GLU A 177 -18.77 2.49 -25.09
C GLU A 177 -18.16 1.10 -24.89
N LEU A 178 -17.14 0.97 -24.05
CA LEU A 178 -16.50 -0.31 -23.77
C LEU A 178 -17.46 -1.25 -23.02
N ARG A 179 -18.29 -0.71 -22.12
CA ARG A 179 -19.32 -1.50 -21.42
C ARG A 179 -20.36 -2.06 -22.37
N GLU A 180 -20.80 -1.25 -23.32
CA GLU A 180 -21.78 -1.66 -24.33
C GLU A 180 -21.17 -2.70 -25.29
N THR A 181 -19.95 -2.45 -25.76
CA THR A 181 -19.23 -3.35 -26.66
C THR A 181 -19.01 -4.73 -26.03
N ILE A 182 -18.51 -4.79 -24.80
CA ILE A 182 -18.28 -6.07 -24.13
C ILE A 182 -19.60 -6.80 -23.85
N TRP A 183 -20.65 -6.08 -23.45
CA TRP A 183 -21.94 -6.69 -23.11
C TRP A 183 -22.60 -7.34 -24.32
N ASN A 184 -22.44 -6.77 -25.51
CA ASN A 184 -22.99 -7.31 -26.75
C ASN A 184 -22.11 -8.38 -27.41
N ASN A 185 -20.85 -8.53 -27.00
CA ASN A 185 -19.87 -9.44 -27.63
C ASN A 185 -19.12 -10.30 -26.60
N GLN A 186 -19.80 -10.75 -25.54
CA GLN A 186 -19.17 -11.38 -24.37
C GLN A 186 -18.27 -12.59 -24.71
N ASP A 187 -18.66 -13.37 -25.71
CA ASP A 187 -17.91 -14.54 -26.16
C ASP A 187 -16.53 -14.18 -26.71
N GLU A 188 -16.36 -13.00 -27.31
CA GLU A 188 -15.07 -12.50 -27.81
C GLU A 188 -14.12 -12.12 -26.67
N TYR A 189 -14.67 -11.66 -25.55
CA TYR A 189 -13.91 -11.15 -24.40
C TYR A 189 -13.68 -12.19 -23.31
N LEU A 190 -14.45 -13.28 -23.30
CA LEU A 190 -14.26 -14.36 -22.33
C LEU A 190 -12.86 -14.97 -22.52
N ASN A 191 -12.18 -15.26 -21.41
CA ASN A 191 -10.81 -15.78 -21.37
C ASN A 191 -9.68 -14.85 -21.84
N GLN A 192 -9.98 -13.62 -22.28
CA GLN A 192 -8.93 -12.64 -22.55
C GLN A 192 -8.20 -12.24 -21.26
N MET A 193 -6.91 -11.92 -21.41
CA MET A 193 -6.08 -11.36 -20.34
C MET A 193 -6.28 -9.84 -20.26
N ILE A 194 -6.40 -9.33 -19.04
CA ILE A 194 -6.48 -7.90 -18.74
C ILE A 194 -5.45 -7.54 -17.68
N GLU A 195 -4.94 -6.33 -17.75
CA GLU A 195 -4.14 -5.72 -16.71
C GLU A 195 -5.06 -4.89 -15.81
N VAL A 196 -5.04 -5.20 -14.52
CA VAL A 196 -5.86 -4.56 -13.50
C VAL A 196 -4.94 -3.90 -12.49
N GLU A 197 -5.09 -2.59 -12.33
CA GLU A 197 -4.48 -1.88 -11.20
C GLU A 197 -5.40 -1.97 -9.99
N CYS A 198 -4.82 -2.13 -8.80
CA CYS A 198 -5.57 -2.16 -7.56
C CYS A 198 -4.77 -1.52 -6.43
N MET A 199 -5.46 -1.14 -5.38
CA MET A 199 -4.85 -0.49 -4.23
C MET A 199 -4.01 -1.45 -3.39
N GLU A 200 -4.52 -2.65 -3.14
CA GLU A 200 -3.81 -3.76 -2.53
C GLU A 200 -4.63 -5.04 -2.68
N LEU A 201 -4.00 -6.19 -2.47
CA LEU A 201 -4.72 -7.44 -2.27
C LEU A 201 -5.23 -7.56 -0.84
N THR A 202 -6.45 -8.06 -0.70
CA THR A 202 -6.96 -8.55 0.59
C THR A 202 -6.18 -9.80 1.03
N LYS A 203 -6.31 -10.21 2.30
CA LYS A 203 -5.68 -11.45 2.82
C LYS A 203 -6.02 -12.71 1.99
N ASN A 204 -7.15 -12.70 1.30
CA ASN A 204 -7.62 -13.82 0.47
C ASN A 204 -7.28 -13.63 -1.02
N GLY A 205 -6.34 -12.73 -1.36
CA GLY A 205 -5.92 -12.50 -2.74
C GLY A 205 -6.94 -11.79 -3.63
N LYS A 206 -7.95 -11.14 -3.05
CA LYS A 206 -8.95 -10.34 -3.81
C LYS A 206 -8.52 -8.89 -3.95
N PHE A 207 -8.80 -8.26 -5.08
CA PHE A 207 -8.53 -6.85 -5.31
C PHE A 207 -9.29 -5.94 -4.34
N ARG A 208 -8.62 -4.88 -3.87
CA ARG A 208 -9.25 -3.71 -3.25
C ARG A 208 -9.20 -2.54 -4.25
N HIS A 209 -10.36 -1.95 -4.54
CA HIS A 209 -10.53 -0.88 -5.53
C HIS A 209 -9.88 -1.16 -6.91
N PRO A 210 -10.22 -2.29 -7.57
CA PRO A 210 -9.65 -2.61 -8.88
C PRO A 210 -10.14 -1.68 -9.98
N ARG A 211 -9.26 -1.39 -10.92
CA ARG A 211 -9.55 -0.62 -12.13
C ARG A 211 -8.90 -1.30 -13.34
N LEU A 212 -9.66 -1.43 -14.42
CA LEU A 212 -9.12 -1.89 -15.70
C LEU A 212 -8.11 -0.86 -16.21
N VAL A 213 -6.88 -1.31 -16.49
CA VAL A 213 -5.85 -0.51 -17.14
C VAL A 213 -5.95 -0.71 -18.65
N ARG A 214 -5.84 -1.97 -19.10
CA ARG A 214 -5.88 -2.33 -20.52
C ARG A 214 -6.13 -3.82 -20.72
N PHE A 215 -6.50 -4.19 -21.94
CA PHE A 215 -6.43 -5.58 -22.41
C PHE A 215 -4.98 -5.96 -22.74
N ARG A 216 -4.65 -7.24 -22.58
CA ARG A 216 -3.32 -7.81 -22.78
C ARG A 216 -3.34 -8.90 -23.87
N PRO A 217 -3.56 -8.52 -25.15
CA PRO A 217 -3.54 -9.49 -26.25
C PRO A 217 -2.16 -10.12 -26.43
N ASP A 218 -1.10 -9.50 -25.89
CA ASP A 218 0.27 -10.02 -25.85
C ASP A 218 0.43 -11.26 -24.94
N LYS A 219 -0.57 -11.57 -24.10
CA LYS A 219 -0.53 -12.68 -23.14
C LYS A 219 -1.59 -13.76 -23.43
N GLY A 220 -2.07 -13.83 -24.67
CA GLY A 220 -3.10 -14.76 -25.15
C GLY A 220 -2.58 -15.86 -26.04
#